data_AF-A0A662WPT8-F1
#
_entry.id   AF-A0A662WPT8-F1
#
_cell.length_a   1.000
_cell.length_b   1.000
_cell.length_c   1.000
_cell.angle_alpha   90.00
_cell.angle_beta   90.00
_cell.angle_gamma   90.00
#
_symmetry.space_group_name_H-M   'P 1'
#
loop_
_entity.id
_entity.type
_entity.pdbx_description
1 polymer ?
#
loop_
_entity_poly.entity_id
_entity_poly.type
_entity_poly.pdbx_seq_one_letter_code
_entity_poly.pdbx_strand_id
1 'polypeptide(L)'
;MTQIHIVNLFSKDRLGTTARVAETKSTPSAFTTQASPLSPLLPRFAEWSGTLPPEEQLTRFTVIKTTLHSFCKESADRLIEPLNTALLAMNKATTEAYILANLHVLRLCVEGLHAHLQFPTVDQLFFDRCLSAVSTGCRERKACEDAQLQQTIELYKSWRPIGYEPADTSYLSSGWMSASAQMMAVNTNNALLQNFVPRFQKYLRLEYRLTKAEARDMVNRIIADTYDGRANRNVIMEYRADVPRPFSATLEKPHLLIPLMFTFLKSFEAHHPVDVASENADPKIVKLLRLYTLLPHKSGFCLSYCKINTTGLRGLLL
;
A
#
# COMPACT_ATOMS: atom_id res chain seq x y z
N MET A 1 13.08 -13.31 18.27
CA MET A 1 11.99 -13.61 17.31
C MET A 1 12.59 -13.83 15.93
N THR A 2 12.56 -15.06 15.42
CA THR A 2 13.16 -15.39 14.11
C THR A 2 12.12 -15.17 13.02
N GLN A 3 12.28 -14.15 12.18
CA GLN A 3 11.49 -13.94 10.96
C GLN A 3 12.20 -14.64 9.79
N ILE A 4 11.55 -15.64 9.20
CA ILE A 4 12.04 -16.31 7.99
C ILE A 4 11.41 -15.60 6.79
N HIS A 5 12.24 -14.96 5.97
CA HIS A 5 11.83 -14.36 4.72
C HIS A 5 12.09 -15.36 3.58
N ILE A 6 11.07 -16.12 3.20
CA ILE A 6 11.14 -16.96 2.00
C ILE A 6 10.90 -16.06 0.78
N VAL A 7 11.91 -15.91 -0.07
CA VAL A 7 11.79 -15.20 -1.35
C VAL A 7 11.96 -16.23 -2.46
N ASN A 8 10.89 -16.46 -3.23
CA ASN A 8 10.93 -17.33 -4.39
C ASN A 8 11.46 -16.53 -5.58
N LEU A 9 12.72 -16.76 -5.96
CA LEU A 9 13.30 -16.20 -7.18
C LEU A 9 13.02 -17.17 -8.32
N PHE A 10 12.01 -16.85 -9.14
CA PHE A 10 11.78 -17.60 -10.38
C PHE A 10 12.96 -17.42 -11.34
N SER A 11 13.60 -18.54 -11.67
CA SER A 11 14.47 -18.68 -12.84
C SER A 11 13.59 -18.53 -14.09
N LYS A 12 13.80 -17.44 -14.83
CA LYS A 12 13.53 -17.41 -16.27
C LYS A 12 14.48 -18.42 -16.88
N ASP A 13 13.96 -19.56 -17.33
CA ASP A 13 14.45 -20.28 -18.51
C ASP A 13 13.61 -21.54 -18.69
N ARG A 14 12.71 -21.48 -19.68
CA ARG A 14 12.30 -22.57 -20.58
C ARG A 14 11.03 -22.14 -21.31
N LEU A 15 11.24 -21.50 -22.45
CA LEU A 15 10.51 -21.73 -23.70
C LEU A 15 11.39 -21.10 -24.78
N GLY A 16 12.15 -21.95 -25.45
CA GLY A 16 13.07 -21.54 -26.52
C GLY A 16 12.29 -21.21 -27.79
N THR A 17 12.68 -20.12 -28.45
CA THR A 17 12.68 -20.07 -29.91
C THR A 17 13.82 -19.15 -30.34
N THR A 18 14.58 -19.66 -31.30
CA THR A 18 15.85 -19.21 -31.85
C THR A 18 15.77 -17.87 -32.58
N ALA A 19 16.75 -16.99 -32.33
CA ALA A 19 17.38 -16.15 -33.37
C ALA A 19 18.76 -15.69 -32.88
N ARG A 20 19.81 -16.20 -33.53
CA ARG A 20 21.22 -15.78 -33.40
C ARG A 20 21.38 -14.35 -33.94
N VAL A 21 22.14 -13.48 -33.26
CA VAL A 21 23.17 -12.64 -33.90
C VAL A 21 24.32 -12.36 -32.91
N ALA A 22 25.51 -12.63 -33.44
CA ALA A 22 26.90 -12.43 -33.02
C ALA A 22 27.28 -11.54 -31.82
N GLU A 23 28.20 -12.11 -31.03
CA GLU A 23 29.09 -11.44 -30.09
C GLU A 23 30.04 -10.45 -30.79
N THR A 24 30.22 -9.27 -30.22
CA THR A 24 31.46 -8.50 -30.33
C THR A 24 31.86 -7.98 -28.94
N LYS A 25 33.05 -8.41 -28.51
CA LYS A 25 33.73 -7.93 -27.29
C LYS A 25 34.24 -6.51 -27.53
N SER A 26 33.91 -5.57 -26.65
CA SER A 26 34.72 -4.37 -26.45
C SER A 26 34.74 -3.98 -24.97
N THR A 27 35.95 -3.66 -24.51
CA THR A 27 36.36 -3.28 -23.17
C THR A 27 35.74 -1.95 -22.70
N PRO A 28 35.63 -1.70 -21.39
CA PRO A 28 34.84 -0.59 -20.86
C PRO A 28 35.62 0.72 -20.91
N SER A 29 35.06 1.72 -21.61
CA SER A 29 35.53 3.10 -21.59
C SER A 29 34.89 3.85 -20.41
N ALA A 30 35.72 4.46 -19.59
CA ALA A 30 35.34 5.32 -18.48
C ALA A 30 34.70 6.61 -19.00
N PHE A 31 33.49 6.92 -18.54
CA PHE A 31 32.88 8.25 -18.65
C PHE A 31 32.68 8.84 -17.26
N THR A 32 33.62 9.71 -16.89
CA THR A 32 33.49 10.70 -15.83
C THR A 32 32.41 11.71 -16.25
N THR A 33 31.33 11.84 -15.46
CA THR A 33 30.43 13.00 -15.55
C THR A 33 30.48 13.75 -14.23
N GLN A 34 30.99 14.97 -14.30
CA GLN A 34 31.06 15.94 -13.21
C GLN A 34 29.65 16.24 -12.68
N ALA A 35 29.46 16.08 -11.37
CA ALA A 35 28.32 16.64 -10.66
C ALA A 35 28.68 18.05 -10.18
N SER A 36 27.87 19.05 -10.55
CA SER A 36 27.81 20.35 -9.88
C SER A 36 26.48 20.49 -9.14
N PRO A 37 26.44 21.28 -8.06
CA PRO A 37 25.74 20.90 -6.84
C PRO A 37 24.35 21.53 -6.73
N LEU A 38 23.35 20.72 -6.37
CA LEU A 38 22.08 21.20 -5.83
C LEU A 38 22.07 20.96 -4.31
N SER A 39 22.03 22.05 -3.56
CA SER A 39 21.86 22.08 -2.10
C SER A 39 20.41 22.47 -1.71
N PRO A 40 19.96 22.13 -0.49
CA PRO A 40 18.73 21.33 -0.29
C PRO A 40 17.62 22.05 0.52
N LEU A 41 16.35 21.73 0.29
CA LEU A 41 15.22 22.15 1.15
C LEU A 41 14.16 21.05 1.35
N LEU A 42 14.63 19.90 1.81
CA LEU A 42 13.90 18.98 2.68
C LEU A 42 14.91 18.53 3.75
N PRO A 43 14.55 18.43 5.04
CA PRO A 43 15.49 17.94 6.04
C PRO A 43 15.89 16.52 5.65
N ARG A 44 17.17 16.35 5.29
CA ARG A 44 17.83 15.05 5.41
C ARG A 44 17.64 14.64 6.86
N PHE A 45 17.26 13.38 7.07
CA PHE A 45 17.38 12.74 8.37
C PHE A 45 18.71 13.15 9.00
N ALA A 46 18.64 13.80 10.15
CA ALA A 46 19.82 14.27 10.86
C ALA A 46 20.75 13.07 11.08
N GLU A 47 22.01 13.21 10.66
CA GLU A 47 23.09 12.36 11.16
C GLU A 47 23.12 12.53 12.67
N TRP A 48 22.82 11.45 13.37
CA TRP A 48 22.85 11.39 14.81
C TRP A 48 24.31 11.39 15.25
N SER A 49 24.80 12.53 15.74
CA SER A 49 26.14 12.71 16.32
C SER A 49 26.12 12.59 17.85
N GLY A 50 25.27 11.71 18.37
CA GLY A 50 25.25 11.35 19.79
C GLY A 50 26.28 10.26 20.08
N THR A 51 27.20 10.50 21.00
CA THR A 51 27.98 9.44 21.64
C THR A 51 27.02 8.41 22.27
N LEU A 52 27.11 7.16 21.83
CA LEU A 52 26.29 6.06 22.32
C LEU A 52 26.53 5.85 23.83
N PRO A 53 25.48 5.67 24.66
CA PRO A 53 25.62 5.19 26.02
C PRO A 53 26.09 3.70 26.02
N PRO A 54 26.73 3.23 27.10
CA PRO A 54 27.44 1.96 27.11
C PRO A 54 26.51 0.73 27.07
N GLU A 55 26.86 -0.18 26.17
CA GLU A 55 26.53 -1.62 26.08
C GLU A 55 25.20 -2.11 26.66
N GLU A 56 24.17 -2.14 25.80
CA GLU A 56 23.31 -3.32 25.71
C GLU A 56 23.80 -4.15 24.52
N GLN A 57 24.08 -5.44 24.75
CA GLN A 57 24.53 -6.37 23.72
C GLN A 57 23.51 -6.44 22.58
N LEU A 58 23.70 -5.62 21.55
CA LEU A 58 23.01 -5.76 20.27
C LEU A 58 23.39 -7.13 19.72
N THR A 59 22.51 -8.12 19.89
CA THR A 59 22.54 -9.35 19.11
C THR A 59 22.59 -8.96 17.63
N ARG A 60 23.78 -9.05 17.02
CA ARG A 60 23.98 -8.88 15.59
C ARG A 60 23.28 -10.03 14.89
N PHE A 61 22.08 -9.79 14.38
CA PHE A 61 21.41 -10.77 13.51
C PHE A 61 21.86 -10.55 12.08
N THR A 62 22.36 -11.62 11.45
CA THR A 62 22.65 -11.63 10.02
C THR A 62 21.46 -12.25 9.29
N VAL A 63 20.82 -11.48 8.39
CA VAL A 63 19.72 -11.98 7.57
C VAL A 63 20.29 -12.56 6.28
N ILE A 64 20.19 -13.87 6.11
CA ILE A 64 20.60 -14.56 4.87
C ILE A 64 19.35 -14.78 4.01
N LYS A 65 19.32 -14.16 2.83
CA LYS A 65 18.30 -14.42 1.82
C LYS A 65 18.81 -15.56 0.92
N THR A 66 18.09 -16.67 0.89
CA THR A 66 18.47 -17.86 0.12
C THR A 66 17.22 -18.53 -0.46
N THR A 67 17.40 -19.43 -1.43
CA THR A 67 16.28 -20.15 -2.05
C THR A 67 15.86 -21.35 -1.20
N LEU A 68 14.64 -21.85 -1.39
CA LEU A 68 14.22 -23.06 -0.67
C LEU A 68 15.09 -24.27 -1.05
N HIS A 69 15.54 -24.35 -2.32
CA HIS A 69 16.44 -25.40 -2.78
C HIS A 69 17.82 -25.39 -2.11
N SER A 70 18.39 -24.22 -1.84
CA SER A 70 19.69 -24.16 -1.15
C SER A 70 19.57 -24.55 0.32
N PHE A 71 18.39 -24.39 0.93
CA PHE A 71 18.14 -24.74 2.34
C PHE A 71 17.66 -26.18 2.53
N CYS A 72 16.64 -26.61 1.79
CA CYS A 72 15.98 -27.91 1.93
C CYS A 72 16.46 -28.98 0.93
N LYS A 73 17.33 -28.63 -0.04
CA LYS A 73 17.83 -29.54 -1.10
C LYS A 73 16.68 -30.31 -1.76
N GLU A 74 16.76 -31.64 -1.83
CA GLU A 74 15.75 -32.53 -2.43
C GLU A 74 14.39 -32.49 -1.71
N SER A 75 14.37 -32.08 -0.42
CA SER A 75 13.11 -31.91 0.31
C SER A 75 12.36 -30.62 -0.09
N ALA A 76 13.00 -29.71 -0.82
CA ALA A 76 12.35 -28.51 -1.34
C ALA A 76 11.24 -28.87 -2.34
N ASP A 77 11.44 -29.90 -3.16
CA ASP A 77 10.47 -30.30 -4.20
C ASP A 77 9.11 -30.70 -3.62
N ARG A 78 9.12 -31.32 -2.42
CA ARG A 78 7.90 -31.71 -1.69
C ARG A 78 7.16 -30.52 -1.07
N LEU A 79 7.85 -29.41 -0.85
CA LEU A 79 7.29 -28.20 -0.22
C LEU A 79 6.83 -27.17 -1.26
N ILE A 80 7.38 -27.20 -2.47
CA ILE A 80 7.10 -26.21 -3.52
C ILE A 80 5.62 -26.20 -3.92
N GLU A 81 5.02 -27.37 -4.16
CA GLU A 81 3.61 -27.44 -4.57
C GLU A 81 2.66 -26.93 -3.47
N PRO A 82 2.75 -27.41 -2.21
CA PRO A 82 1.92 -26.89 -1.13
C PRO A 82 2.10 -25.39 -0.89
N LEU A 83 3.34 -24.90 -0.99
CA LEU A 83 3.64 -23.47 -0.88
C LEU A 83 3.02 -22.66 -2.02
N ASN A 84 3.09 -23.15 -3.26
CA ASN A 84 2.48 -22.46 -4.40
C ASN A 84 0.95 -22.42 -4.28
N THR A 85 0.34 -23.53 -3.87
CA THR A 85 -1.11 -23.61 -3.62
C THR A 85 -1.52 -22.66 -2.50
N ALA A 86 -0.78 -22.62 -1.39
CA ALA A 86 -0.98 -21.64 -0.32
C ALA A 86 -0.85 -20.18 -0.81
N LEU A 87 0.19 -19.88 -1.59
CA LEU A 87 0.43 -18.55 -2.12
C LEU A 87 -0.68 -18.10 -3.06
N LEU A 88 -1.19 -19.00 -3.93
CA LEU A 88 -2.29 -18.69 -4.84
C LEU A 88 -3.58 -18.37 -4.08
N ALA A 89 -3.93 -19.16 -3.06
CA ALA A 89 -5.09 -18.86 -2.22
C ALA A 89 -4.94 -17.54 -1.47
N MET A 90 -3.79 -17.30 -0.85
CA MET A 90 -3.53 -16.03 -0.14
C MET A 90 -3.51 -14.83 -1.09
N ASN A 91 -3.05 -15.01 -2.32
CA ASN A 91 -3.07 -13.99 -3.36
C ASN A 91 -4.50 -13.59 -3.72
N LYS A 92 -5.35 -14.58 -3.95
CA LYS A 92 -6.77 -14.38 -4.24
C LYS A 92 -7.47 -13.68 -3.07
N ALA A 93 -7.30 -14.22 -1.86
CA ALA A 93 -7.89 -13.65 -0.64
C ALA A 93 -7.44 -12.21 -0.39
N THR A 94 -6.14 -11.91 -0.51
CA THR A 94 -5.60 -10.56 -0.29
C THR A 94 -6.11 -9.56 -1.32
N THR A 95 -6.19 -9.96 -2.59
CA THR A 95 -6.72 -9.10 -3.66
C THR A 95 -8.19 -8.77 -3.40
N GLU A 96 -9.02 -9.77 -3.13
CA GLU A 96 -10.44 -9.53 -2.81
C GLU A 96 -10.62 -8.72 -1.54
N ALA A 97 -9.82 -8.97 -0.50
CA ALA A 97 -9.89 -8.23 0.75
C ALA A 97 -9.57 -6.74 0.55
N TYR A 98 -8.63 -6.39 -0.35
CA TYR A 98 -8.41 -4.99 -0.72
C TYR A 98 -9.56 -4.37 -1.51
N ILE A 99 -10.23 -5.14 -2.38
CA ILE A 99 -11.41 -4.66 -3.11
C ILE A 99 -12.54 -4.37 -2.12
N LEU A 100 -12.84 -5.31 -1.23
CA LEU A 100 -13.81 -5.14 -0.16
C LEU A 100 -13.46 -3.94 0.74
N ALA A 101 -12.20 -3.79 1.13
CA ALA A 101 -11.74 -2.67 1.96
C ALA A 101 -11.90 -1.32 1.25
N ASN A 102 -11.55 -1.23 -0.04
CA ASN A 102 -11.78 -0.01 -0.83
C ASN A 102 -13.27 0.30 -0.96
N LEU A 103 -14.11 -0.71 -1.24
CA LEU A 103 -15.55 -0.54 -1.31
C LEU A 103 -16.12 -0.01 0.01
N HIS A 104 -15.70 -0.59 1.14
CA HIS A 104 -16.14 -0.17 2.46
C HIS A 104 -15.78 1.30 2.72
N VAL A 105 -14.51 1.65 2.51
CA VAL A 105 -14.02 3.01 2.70
C VAL A 105 -14.72 4.01 1.79
N LEU A 106 -14.92 3.67 0.51
CA LEU A 106 -15.67 4.51 -0.43
C LEU A 106 -17.10 4.72 0.01
N ARG A 107 -17.78 3.65 0.44
CA ARG A 107 -19.17 3.73 0.92
C ARG A 107 -19.28 4.66 2.12
N LEU A 108 -18.41 4.51 3.12
CA LEU A 108 -18.38 5.39 4.29
C LEU A 108 -18.15 6.86 3.92
N CYS A 109 -17.26 7.11 2.95
CA CYS A 109 -17.02 8.46 2.44
C CYS A 109 -18.24 9.04 1.70
N VAL A 110 -19.00 8.23 0.96
CA VAL A 110 -20.21 8.67 0.23
C VAL A 110 -21.40 8.88 1.16
N GLU A 111 -21.57 8.02 2.17
CA GLU A 111 -22.67 8.07 3.15
C GLU A 111 -22.53 9.22 4.16
N GLY A 112 -21.52 10.06 4.01
CA GLY A 112 -21.41 11.28 4.80
C GLY A 112 -20.78 11.07 6.17
N LEU A 113 -20.00 10.00 6.37
CA LEU A 113 -19.06 9.90 7.50
C LEU A 113 -17.87 10.89 7.27
N HIS A 114 -18.21 12.16 7.09
CA HIS A 114 -17.32 13.31 6.90
C HIS A 114 -16.90 13.94 8.23
N ALA A 115 -17.17 13.31 9.37
CA ALA A 115 -16.44 13.65 10.57
C ALA A 115 -14.99 13.19 10.33
N HIS A 116 -14.19 14.02 9.66
CA HIS A 116 -12.83 13.77 9.18
C HIS A 116 -11.87 13.29 10.31
N LEU A 117 -12.31 13.44 11.57
CA LEU A 117 -11.60 13.06 12.79
C LEU A 117 -12.13 11.77 13.47
N GLN A 118 -13.12 11.09 12.90
CA GLN A 118 -13.74 9.86 13.44
C GLN A 118 -13.86 8.74 12.41
N PHE A 119 -13.03 8.74 11.37
CA PHE A 119 -13.02 7.66 10.38
C PHE A 119 -12.60 6.33 11.06
N PRO A 120 -13.24 5.18 10.75
CA PRO A 120 -12.88 3.89 11.35
C PRO A 120 -11.41 3.53 11.16
N THR A 121 -10.85 2.82 12.14
CA THR A 121 -9.43 2.44 12.09
C THR A 121 -9.18 1.43 10.97
N VAL A 122 -8.23 1.76 10.09
CA VAL A 122 -7.76 0.86 9.02
C VAL A 122 -6.50 0.13 9.51
N ASP A 123 -6.71 -0.79 10.44
CA ASP A 123 -5.65 -1.53 11.15
C ASP A 123 -5.61 -3.03 10.75
N GLN A 124 -4.78 -3.81 11.45
CA GLN A 124 -4.67 -5.24 11.21
C GLN A 124 -6.00 -5.97 11.47
N LEU A 125 -6.79 -5.58 12.46
CA LEU A 125 -8.07 -6.23 12.78
C LEU A 125 -9.08 -5.98 11.65
N PHE A 126 -9.13 -4.76 11.12
CA PHE A 126 -9.94 -4.44 9.95
C PHE A 126 -9.59 -5.34 8.75
N PHE A 127 -8.32 -5.46 8.40
CA PHE A 127 -7.92 -6.32 7.27
C PHE A 127 -8.09 -7.81 7.55
N ASP A 128 -7.96 -8.25 8.81
CA ASP A 128 -8.23 -9.63 9.20
C ASP A 128 -9.72 -9.98 9.04
N ARG A 129 -10.62 -9.05 9.37
CA ARG A 129 -12.07 -9.17 9.11
C ARG A 129 -12.35 -9.21 7.61
N CYS A 130 -11.73 -8.35 6.81
CA CYS A 130 -11.86 -8.38 5.34
C CYS A 130 -11.39 -9.72 4.75
N LEU A 131 -10.22 -10.23 5.16
CA LEU A 131 -9.70 -11.53 4.72
C LEU A 131 -10.64 -12.68 5.10
N SER A 132 -11.18 -12.65 6.32
CA SER A 132 -12.14 -13.66 6.79
C SER A 132 -13.45 -13.63 6.00
N ALA A 133 -13.91 -12.44 5.59
CA ALA A 133 -15.16 -12.28 4.85
C ALA A 133 -15.08 -12.80 3.41
N VAL A 134 -13.90 -12.75 2.79
CA VAL A 134 -13.69 -13.12 1.38
C VAL A 134 -13.17 -14.54 1.18
N SER A 135 -12.72 -15.23 2.23
CA SER A 135 -12.18 -16.60 2.18
C SER A 135 -13.08 -17.63 2.88
N THR A 136 -12.88 -18.91 2.56
CA THR A 136 -13.54 -20.06 3.19
C THR A 136 -12.56 -20.83 4.06
N GLY A 137 -13.06 -21.54 5.08
CA GLY A 137 -12.22 -22.42 5.90
C GLY A 137 -11.49 -21.75 7.07
N CYS A 138 -11.70 -20.46 7.29
CA CYS A 138 -11.29 -19.79 8.53
C CYS A 138 -11.99 -20.46 9.72
N ARG A 139 -11.27 -21.24 10.54
CA ARG A 139 -11.81 -21.77 11.81
C ARG A 139 -12.41 -20.62 12.62
N GLU A 140 -13.73 -20.72 12.85
CA GLU A 140 -14.59 -19.95 13.77
C GLU A 140 -13.97 -18.63 14.26
N ARG A 141 -13.81 -17.67 13.35
CA ARG A 141 -13.50 -16.30 13.77
C ARG A 141 -14.77 -15.65 14.27
N LYS A 142 -14.65 -14.96 15.41
CA LYS A 142 -15.74 -14.22 16.06
C LYS A 142 -16.46 -13.37 15.00
N ALA A 143 -17.80 -13.41 15.00
CA ALA A 143 -18.62 -12.66 14.05
C ALA A 143 -18.17 -11.19 14.00
N CYS A 144 -18.23 -10.58 12.81
CA CYS A 144 -17.89 -9.18 12.67
C CYS A 144 -18.88 -8.33 13.47
N GLU A 145 -18.42 -7.78 14.59
CA GLU A 145 -19.25 -6.90 15.45
C GLU A 145 -19.50 -5.53 14.80
N ASP A 146 -18.76 -5.20 13.74
CA ASP A 146 -18.90 -3.95 13.00
C ASP A 146 -20.05 -4.04 11.98
N ALA A 147 -21.19 -3.48 12.36
CA ALA A 147 -22.39 -3.45 11.52
C ALA A 147 -22.17 -2.75 10.17
N GLN A 148 -21.32 -1.71 10.12
CA GLN A 148 -21.03 -0.99 8.89
C GLN A 148 -20.24 -1.90 7.94
N LEU A 149 -19.19 -2.56 8.44
CA LEU A 149 -18.42 -3.49 7.64
C LEU A 149 -19.29 -4.68 7.18
N GLN A 150 -20.18 -5.18 8.04
CA GLN A 150 -21.08 -6.29 7.71
C GLN A 150 -22.00 -5.97 6.54
N GLN A 151 -22.60 -4.77 6.53
CA GLN A 151 -23.40 -4.31 5.38
C GLN A 151 -22.56 -4.25 4.09
N THR A 152 -21.28 -3.87 4.17
CA THR A 152 -20.42 -3.84 2.98
C THR A 152 -20.11 -5.24 2.50
N ILE A 153 -19.88 -6.17 3.43
CA ILE A 153 -19.62 -7.58 3.12
C ILE A 153 -20.82 -8.18 2.38
N GLU A 154 -22.04 -7.93 2.83
CA GLU A 154 -23.27 -8.40 2.18
C GLU A 154 -23.41 -7.83 0.77
N LEU A 155 -23.21 -6.52 0.61
CA LEU A 155 -23.23 -5.86 -0.70
C LEU A 155 -22.17 -6.45 -1.64
N TYR A 156 -20.93 -6.59 -1.18
CA TYR A 156 -19.83 -7.17 -1.96
C TYR A 156 -20.14 -8.61 -2.39
N LYS A 157 -20.69 -9.43 -1.48
CA LYS A 157 -21.08 -10.81 -1.78
C LYS A 157 -22.21 -10.87 -2.80
N SER A 158 -23.13 -9.90 -2.81
CA SER A 158 -24.20 -9.84 -3.82
C SER A 158 -23.68 -9.61 -5.25
N TRP A 159 -22.48 -9.04 -5.41
CA TRP A 159 -21.84 -8.82 -6.71
C TRP A 159 -21.06 -10.04 -7.21
N ARG A 160 -20.97 -11.12 -6.42
CA ARG A 160 -20.27 -12.33 -6.84
C ARG A 160 -21.06 -13.04 -7.94
N PRO A 161 -20.40 -13.47 -9.03
CA PRO A 161 -21.04 -14.28 -10.06
C PRO A 161 -21.61 -15.59 -9.48
N ILE A 162 -22.62 -16.13 -10.16
CA ILE A 162 -23.14 -17.47 -9.86
C ILE A 162 -22.01 -18.50 -10.09
N GLY A 163 -21.80 -19.40 -9.13
CA GLY A 163 -20.72 -20.40 -9.17
C GLY A 163 -19.33 -19.84 -8.83
N TYR A 164 -19.26 -18.63 -8.25
CA TYR A 164 -18.01 -18.08 -7.76
C TYR A 164 -17.51 -18.84 -6.53
N GLU A 165 -16.35 -19.48 -6.67
CA GLU A 165 -15.63 -20.09 -5.56
C GLU A 165 -14.74 -19.06 -4.87
N PRO A 166 -14.84 -18.85 -3.53
CA PRO A 166 -13.92 -17.99 -2.79
C PRO A 166 -12.51 -18.58 -2.70
N ALA A 167 -11.58 -17.88 -2.04
CA ALA A 167 -10.28 -18.47 -1.72
C ALA A 167 -10.43 -19.49 -0.58
N ASP A 168 -10.05 -20.75 -0.82
CA ASP A 168 -9.99 -21.74 0.25
C ASP A 168 -8.72 -21.54 1.08
N THR A 169 -8.89 -21.27 2.36
CA THR A 169 -7.82 -21.10 3.35
C THR A 169 -7.96 -22.12 4.48
N SER A 170 -8.82 -23.14 4.33
CA SER A 170 -9.05 -24.19 5.34
C SER A 170 -7.78 -24.95 5.74
N TYR A 171 -6.91 -25.19 4.76
CA TYR A 171 -5.63 -25.88 4.92
C TYR A 171 -4.51 -24.95 5.41
N LEU A 172 -4.75 -23.64 5.52
CA LEU A 172 -3.77 -22.67 5.98
C LEU A 172 -3.95 -22.42 7.47
N SER A 173 -2.83 -22.36 8.20
CA SER A 173 -2.90 -21.92 9.59
C SER A 173 -3.25 -20.43 9.69
N SER A 174 -3.91 -20.05 10.79
CA SER A 174 -4.33 -18.67 11.07
C SER A 174 -3.18 -17.64 11.02
N GLY A 175 -1.94 -18.11 11.15
CA GLY A 175 -0.74 -17.30 11.05
C GLY A 175 -0.52 -16.64 9.68
N TRP A 176 -0.95 -17.30 8.60
CA TRP A 176 -0.85 -16.75 7.24
C TRP A 176 -1.73 -15.51 7.06
N MET A 177 -2.99 -15.60 7.46
CA MET A 177 -3.93 -14.49 7.36
C MET A 177 -3.56 -13.35 8.29
N SER A 178 -3.16 -13.65 9.53
CA SER A 178 -2.73 -12.61 10.47
C SER A 178 -1.53 -11.82 9.93
N ALA A 179 -0.53 -12.51 9.36
CA ALA A 179 0.63 -11.87 8.74
C ALA A 179 0.25 -11.04 7.50
N SER A 180 -0.64 -11.55 6.65
CA SER A 180 -1.16 -10.80 5.50
C SER A 180 -1.94 -9.57 5.92
N ALA A 181 -2.83 -9.67 6.90
CA ALA A 181 -3.59 -8.55 7.45
C ALA A 181 -2.66 -7.45 8.00
N GLN A 182 -1.60 -7.85 8.71
CA GLN A 182 -0.61 -6.91 9.23
C GLN A 182 0.12 -6.19 8.08
N MET A 183 0.54 -6.92 7.05
CA MET A 183 1.18 -6.34 5.87
C MET A 183 0.22 -5.41 5.12
N MET A 184 -1.06 -5.74 5.04
CA MET A 184 -2.07 -4.88 4.41
C MET A 184 -2.24 -3.57 5.16
N ALA A 185 -2.30 -3.62 6.49
CA ALA A 185 -2.36 -2.43 7.34
C ALA A 185 -1.13 -1.53 7.15
N VAL A 186 0.06 -2.11 7.23
CA VAL A 186 1.34 -1.38 7.06
C VAL A 186 1.42 -0.74 5.66
N ASN A 187 1.13 -1.51 4.61
CA ASN A 187 1.18 -1.00 3.24
C ASN A 187 0.16 0.12 3.02
N THR A 188 -1.03 -0.01 3.58
CA THR A 188 -2.08 1.00 3.49
C THR A 188 -1.68 2.29 4.19
N ASN A 189 -1.22 2.20 5.44
CA ASN A 189 -0.78 3.37 6.20
C ASN A 189 0.41 4.08 5.53
N ASN A 190 1.40 3.33 5.05
CA ASN A 190 2.53 3.89 4.31
C ASN A 190 2.08 4.56 3.02
N ALA A 191 1.16 3.93 2.27
CA ALA A 191 0.65 4.50 1.03
C ALA A 191 -0.13 5.80 1.30
N LEU A 192 -0.96 5.87 2.34
CA LEU A 192 -1.67 7.08 2.73
C LEU A 192 -0.69 8.22 3.01
N LEU A 193 0.31 7.98 3.86
CA LEU A 193 1.30 9.00 4.24
C LEU A 193 2.15 9.48 3.05
N GLN A 194 2.68 8.54 2.26
CA GLN A 194 3.56 8.86 1.13
C GLN A 194 2.82 9.63 0.01
N ASN A 195 1.53 9.34 -0.18
CA ASN A 195 0.78 9.91 -1.29
C ASN A 195 -0.02 11.16 -0.91
N PHE A 196 -0.28 11.40 0.38
CA PHE A 196 -1.13 12.51 0.82
C PHE A 196 -0.63 13.87 0.34
N VAL A 197 0.59 14.27 0.72
CA VAL A 197 1.14 15.59 0.36
C VAL A 197 1.26 15.78 -1.17
N PRO A 198 1.82 14.83 -1.95
CA PRO A 198 1.87 14.97 -3.40
C PRO A 198 0.49 15.09 -4.05
N ARG A 199 -0.52 14.36 -3.57
CA ARG A 199 -1.90 14.43 -4.10
C ARG A 199 -2.58 15.72 -3.69
N PHE A 200 -2.38 16.20 -2.47
CA PHE A 200 -2.94 17.47 -2.01
C PHE A 200 -2.38 18.64 -2.84
N GLN A 201 -1.07 18.66 -3.09
CA GLN A 201 -0.46 19.66 -3.97
C GLN A 201 -1.06 19.62 -5.39
N LYS A 202 -1.31 18.43 -5.95
CA LYS A 202 -1.95 18.30 -7.26
C LYS A 202 -3.39 18.82 -7.25
N TYR A 203 -4.14 18.48 -6.21
CA TYR A 203 -5.51 18.93 -6.03
C TYR A 203 -5.58 20.45 -5.98
N LEU A 204 -4.76 21.11 -5.16
CA LEU A 204 -4.76 22.58 -5.06
C LEU A 204 -4.35 23.27 -6.36
N ARG A 205 -3.43 22.67 -7.13
CA ARG A 205 -3.06 23.19 -8.45
C ARG A 205 -4.21 23.13 -9.45
N LEU A 206 -5.03 22.09 -9.35
CA LEU A 206 -6.17 21.89 -10.24
C LEU A 206 -7.33 22.81 -9.85
N GLU A 207 -7.74 22.74 -8.58
CA GLU A 207 -8.92 23.43 -8.06
C GLU A 207 -8.75 24.96 -8.04
N TYR A 208 -7.57 25.43 -7.60
CA TYR A 208 -7.29 26.86 -7.42
C TYR A 208 -6.36 27.44 -8.51
N ARG A 209 -6.04 26.67 -9.56
CA ARG A 209 -5.14 27.07 -10.66
C ARG A 209 -3.77 27.59 -10.21
N LEU A 210 -3.27 27.08 -9.09
CA LEU A 210 -2.01 27.52 -8.50
C LEU A 210 -0.79 26.98 -9.26
N THR A 211 0.31 27.72 -9.19
CA THR A 211 1.61 27.21 -9.60
C THR A 211 2.08 26.10 -8.64
N LYS A 212 3.08 25.32 -9.07
CA LYS A 212 3.67 24.26 -8.23
C LYS A 212 4.25 24.81 -6.93
N ALA A 213 4.85 26.00 -6.96
CA ALA A 213 5.46 26.61 -5.79
C ALA A 213 4.40 27.08 -4.78
N GLU A 214 3.35 27.75 -5.28
CA GLU A 214 2.23 28.22 -4.45
C GLU A 214 1.47 27.06 -3.79
N ALA A 215 1.19 25.98 -4.54
CA ALA A 215 0.52 24.82 -3.97
C ALA A 215 1.38 24.12 -2.90
N ARG A 216 2.71 24.06 -3.10
CA ARG A 216 3.62 23.52 -2.08
C ARG A 216 3.61 24.38 -0.82
N ASP A 217 3.70 25.69 -0.96
CA ASP A 217 3.64 26.63 0.17
C ASP A 217 2.32 26.53 0.91
N MET A 218 1.19 26.47 0.18
CA MET A 218 -0.14 26.32 0.76
C MET A 218 -0.28 25.01 1.54
N VAL A 219 0.13 23.85 1.00
CA VAL A 219 0.09 22.59 1.75
C VAL A 219 0.96 22.66 3.00
N ASN A 220 2.17 23.24 2.92
CA ASN A 220 3.04 23.40 4.07
C ASN A 220 2.39 24.23 5.18
N ARG A 221 1.71 25.33 4.83
CA ARG A 221 0.94 26.14 5.79
C ARG A 221 -0.27 25.42 6.34
N ILE A 222 -0.92 24.56 5.54
CA ILE A 222 -2.03 23.73 6.01
C ILE A 222 -1.54 22.68 7.00
N ILE A 223 -0.43 21.99 6.76
CA ILE A 223 0.06 20.91 7.66
C ILE A 223 0.84 21.44 8.87
N ALA A 224 1.38 22.67 8.81
CA ALA A 224 2.10 23.27 9.93
C ALA A 224 1.25 23.32 11.22
N ASP A 225 1.87 23.12 12.38
CA ASP A 225 1.16 23.14 13.66
C ASP A 225 0.56 24.53 13.94
N THR A 226 1.31 25.59 13.65
CA THR A 226 0.87 26.98 13.75
C THR A 226 0.72 27.62 12.37
N TYR A 227 -0.32 28.44 12.20
CA TYR A 227 -0.53 29.25 11.00
C TYR A 227 -0.26 30.73 11.30
N ASP A 228 0.49 31.39 10.43
CA ASP A 228 0.93 32.78 10.56
C ASP A 228 -0.14 33.83 10.21
N GLY A 229 -1.35 33.39 9.82
CA GLY A 229 -2.47 34.26 9.47
C GLY A 229 -2.36 34.94 8.10
N ARG A 230 -1.33 34.62 7.29
CA ARG A 230 -1.05 35.29 6.01
C ARG A 230 -1.66 34.56 4.82
N ALA A 231 -2.26 35.31 3.89
CA ALA A 231 -2.77 34.93 2.56
C ALA A 231 -3.63 33.65 2.47
N ASN A 232 -4.70 33.66 1.67
CA ASN A 232 -5.59 32.49 1.48
C ASN A 232 -6.17 31.94 2.81
N ARG A 233 -6.38 32.81 3.80
CA ARG A 233 -6.81 32.45 5.17
C ARG A 233 -8.03 31.54 5.17
N ASN A 234 -9.05 31.84 4.38
CA ASN A 234 -10.29 31.07 4.39
C ASN A 234 -10.05 29.63 3.91
N VAL A 235 -9.40 29.47 2.75
CA VAL A 235 -9.07 28.16 2.16
C VAL A 235 -8.13 27.36 3.07
N ILE A 236 -7.11 28.01 3.63
CA ILE A 236 -6.18 27.37 4.55
C ILE A 236 -6.93 26.91 5.80
N MET A 237 -7.76 27.75 6.41
CA MET A 237 -8.48 27.41 7.64
C MET A 237 -9.50 26.30 7.44
N GLU A 238 -10.15 26.23 6.27
CA GLU A 238 -11.06 25.14 5.88
C GLU A 238 -10.34 23.79 5.91
N TYR A 239 -9.30 23.60 5.09
CA TYR A 239 -8.55 22.35 5.09
C TYR A 239 -7.81 22.09 6.40
N ARG A 240 -7.47 23.16 7.15
CA ARG A 240 -6.84 22.99 8.46
C ARG A 240 -7.79 22.36 9.47
N ALA A 241 -9.11 22.55 9.33
CA ALA A 241 -10.13 21.93 10.17
C ALA A 241 -10.29 20.43 9.87
N ASP A 242 -10.05 20.02 8.61
CA ASP A 242 -10.21 18.63 8.17
C ASP A 242 -8.97 17.76 8.42
N VAL A 243 -7.84 18.36 8.75
CA VAL A 243 -6.57 17.66 9.02
C VAL A 243 -6.35 17.52 10.53
N PRO A 244 -6.15 16.31 11.07
CA PRO A 244 -5.88 16.09 12.49
C PRO A 244 -4.68 16.91 13.00
N ARG A 245 -4.82 17.46 14.22
CA ARG A 245 -3.80 18.30 14.88
C ARG A 245 -3.31 17.69 16.19
N PRO A 246 -2.02 17.83 16.52
CA PRO A 246 -0.92 18.26 15.65
C PRO A 246 -0.75 17.31 14.45
N PHE A 247 -0.10 17.76 13.36
CA PHE A 247 0.01 16.90 12.17
C PHE A 247 0.81 15.62 12.45
N SER A 248 1.67 15.63 13.48
CA SER A 248 2.34 14.43 14.00
C SER A 248 1.35 13.33 14.42
N ALA A 249 0.18 13.66 14.97
CA ALA A 249 -0.87 12.68 15.31
C ALA A 249 -1.41 11.95 14.07
N THR A 250 -1.32 12.58 12.89
CA THR A 250 -1.69 11.97 11.61
C THR A 250 -0.71 10.86 11.21
N LEU A 251 0.56 10.94 11.64
CA LEU A 251 1.54 9.88 11.40
C LEU A 251 1.16 8.59 12.16
N GLU A 252 0.54 8.73 13.33
CA GLU A 252 0.06 7.59 14.13
C GLU A 252 -1.29 7.06 13.61
N LYS A 253 -2.12 7.93 13.03
CA LYS A 253 -3.47 7.58 12.54
C LYS A 253 -3.69 8.02 11.08
N PRO A 254 -3.02 7.39 10.09
CA PRO A 254 -3.12 7.81 8.69
C PRO A 254 -4.51 7.64 8.08
N HIS A 255 -5.35 6.75 8.63
CA HIS A 255 -6.72 6.52 8.17
C HIS A 255 -7.59 7.78 8.23
N LEU A 256 -7.28 8.75 9.10
CA LEU A 256 -7.98 10.03 9.17
C LEU A 256 -7.79 10.90 7.91
N LEU A 257 -6.79 10.60 7.08
CA LEU A 257 -6.57 11.29 5.80
C LEU A 257 -7.50 10.82 4.68
N ILE A 258 -8.15 9.67 4.85
CA ILE A 258 -8.96 9.01 3.82
C ILE A 258 -10.08 9.91 3.28
N PRO A 259 -10.89 10.58 4.11
CA PRO A 259 -11.95 11.46 3.61
C PRO A 259 -11.44 12.62 2.75
N LEU A 260 -10.31 13.22 3.11
CA LEU A 260 -9.71 14.31 2.34
C LEU A 260 -9.11 13.79 1.03
N MET A 261 -8.49 12.61 1.06
CA MET A 261 -8.03 11.90 -0.15
C MET A 261 -9.19 11.52 -1.08
N PHE A 262 -10.36 11.20 -0.54
CA PHE A 262 -11.57 10.99 -1.33
C PHE A 262 -12.07 12.27 -2.00
N THR A 263 -12.01 13.40 -1.31
CA THR A 263 -12.32 14.71 -1.90
C THR A 263 -11.40 15.02 -3.07
N PHE A 264 -10.09 14.75 -2.92
CA PHE A 264 -9.13 14.92 -4.01
C PHE A 264 -9.47 14.01 -5.20
N LEU A 265 -9.79 12.73 -4.93
CA LEU A 265 -10.14 11.77 -5.97
C LEU A 265 -11.38 12.20 -6.75
N LYS A 266 -12.43 12.65 -6.05
CA LYS A 266 -13.67 13.15 -6.66
C LYS A 266 -13.41 14.36 -7.56
N SER A 267 -12.56 15.30 -7.13
CA SER A 267 -12.16 16.44 -7.97
C SER A 267 -11.36 15.96 -9.19
N PHE A 268 -10.43 15.01 -9.04
CA PHE A 268 -9.69 14.45 -10.17
C PHE A 268 -10.59 13.71 -11.16
N GLU A 269 -11.60 12.98 -10.69
CA GLU A 269 -12.60 12.33 -11.55
C GLU A 269 -13.44 13.35 -12.32
N ALA A 270 -13.92 14.40 -11.64
CA ALA A 270 -14.71 15.45 -12.28
C ALA A 270 -13.93 16.22 -13.36
N HIS A 271 -12.64 16.40 -13.16
CA HIS A 271 -11.75 17.04 -14.12
C HIS A 271 -11.12 16.06 -15.10
N HIS A 272 -11.27 14.75 -14.90
CA HIS A 272 -10.74 13.74 -15.82
C HIS A 272 -11.38 13.97 -17.18
N PRO A 273 -10.60 14.17 -18.27
CA PRO A 273 -11.21 14.28 -19.58
C PRO A 273 -11.94 12.96 -19.84
N VAL A 274 -13.26 13.05 -19.95
CA VAL A 274 -14.13 11.91 -20.29
C VAL A 274 -13.70 11.31 -21.63
N ASP A 275 -13.06 12.12 -22.49
CA ASP A 275 -12.47 11.72 -23.76
C ASP A 275 -10.94 11.76 -23.75
N VAL A 276 -10.33 10.67 -23.28
CA VAL A 276 -8.90 10.37 -23.53
C VAL A 276 -8.60 10.16 -25.02
N ALA A 277 -9.65 10.13 -25.86
CA ALA A 277 -9.60 10.01 -27.32
C ALA A 277 -9.62 11.37 -28.06
N SER A 278 -9.76 12.49 -27.36
CA SER A 278 -9.63 13.82 -27.95
C SER A 278 -8.15 14.08 -28.28
N GLU A 279 -7.82 14.27 -29.57
CA GLU A 279 -6.47 14.60 -30.06
C GLU A 279 -5.86 15.88 -29.42
N ASN A 280 -6.64 16.63 -28.64
CA ASN A 280 -6.25 17.89 -28.00
C ASN A 280 -5.98 17.79 -26.49
N ALA A 281 -6.01 16.60 -25.88
CA ALA A 281 -5.76 16.46 -24.44
C ALA A 281 -4.27 16.68 -24.09
N ASP A 282 -3.96 17.69 -23.25
CA ASP A 282 -2.58 17.92 -22.80
C ASP A 282 -2.05 16.69 -22.03
N PRO A 283 -1.00 16.01 -22.51
CA PRO A 283 -0.47 14.81 -21.86
C PRO A 283 0.06 15.08 -20.44
N LYS A 284 0.38 16.33 -20.09
CA LYS A 284 0.72 16.72 -18.70
C LYS A 284 -0.51 16.73 -17.80
N ILE A 285 -1.67 17.13 -18.32
CA ILE A 285 -2.95 17.13 -17.60
C ILE A 285 -3.47 15.69 -17.45
N VAL A 286 -3.37 14.87 -18.49
CA VAL A 286 -3.72 13.43 -18.42
C VAL A 286 -2.87 12.68 -17.38
N LYS A 287 -1.56 12.96 -17.31
CA LYS A 287 -0.69 12.40 -16.25
C LYS A 287 -1.01 12.94 -14.85
N LEU A 288 -1.55 14.16 -14.74
CA LEU A 288 -1.98 14.74 -13.46
C LEU A 288 -3.28 14.09 -12.95
N LEU A 289 -4.18 13.72 -13.86
CA LEU A 289 -5.53 13.22 -13.57
C LEU A 289 -5.63 11.70 -13.49
N ARG A 290 -4.52 10.96 -13.51
CA ARG A 290 -4.56 9.49 -13.37
C ARG A 290 -5.34 9.11 -12.09
N LEU A 291 -6.49 8.48 -12.31
CA LEU A 291 -7.35 8.00 -11.22
C LEU A 291 -6.60 6.98 -10.37
N TYR A 292 -6.87 7.00 -9.07
CA TYR A 292 -6.24 6.13 -8.10
C TYR A 292 -7.28 5.54 -7.16
N THR A 293 -6.96 4.38 -6.60
CA THR A 293 -7.72 3.84 -5.49
C THR A 293 -7.34 4.52 -4.19
N LEU A 294 -8.31 4.66 -3.27
CA LEU A 294 -8.08 5.28 -1.96
C LEU A 294 -7.08 4.50 -1.13
N LEU A 295 -7.29 3.19 -1.02
CA LEU A 295 -6.34 2.28 -0.42
C LEU A 295 -5.51 1.64 -1.55
N PRO A 296 -4.24 1.29 -1.31
CA PRO A 296 -3.49 0.53 -2.30
C PRO A 296 -4.24 -0.76 -2.61
N HIS A 297 -4.42 -1.05 -3.90
CA HIS A 297 -4.88 -2.35 -4.35
C HIS A 297 -3.70 -3.04 -5.03
N LYS A 298 -3.65 -4.36 -4.91
CA LYS A 298 -2.64 -5.14 -5.60
C LYS A 298 -2.99 -5.21 -7.08
N SER A 299 -2.12 -4.71 -7.95
CA SER A 299 -2.27 -4.88 -9.40
C SER A 299 -1.87 -6.31 -9.78
N GLY A 300 -2.85 -7.21 -9.91
CA GLY A 300 -2.65 -8.59 -10.36
C GLY A 300 -2.51 -9.64 -9.25
N PHE A 301 -2.53 -10.91 -9.65
CA PHE A 301 -2.55 -12.05 -8.73
C PHE A 301 -1.18 -12.45 -8.16
N CYS A 302 -0.07 -11.85 -8.58
CA CYS A 302 1.26 -12.31 -8.17
C CYS A 302 1.77 -11.59 -6.89
N LEU A 303 1.64 -12.19 -5.70
CA LEU A 303 2.64 -11.93 -4.65
C LEU A 303 3.83 -12.81 -5.01
N SER A 304 4.95 -12.20 -5.38
CA SER A 304 6.24 -12.91 -5.43
C SER A 304 6.77 -13.27 -4.03
N TYR A 305 6.14 -12.73 -2.98
CA TYR A 305 6.53 -12.88 -1.59
C TYR A 305 5.32 -12.77 -0.66
N CYS A 306 5.13 -13.73 0.24
CA CYS A 306 4.19 -13.67 1.35
C CYS A 306 4.97 -13.84 2.64
N LYS A 307 4.74 -12.97 3.64
CA LYS A 307 5.31 -13.19 4.97
C LYS A 307 4.53 -14.29 5.67
N ILE A 308 5.28 -15.18 6.31
CA ILE A 308 4.76 -16.28 7.09
C ILE A 308 5.32 -16.10 8.50
N ASN A 309 4.46 -16.08 9.50
CA ASN A 309 4.92 -16.09 10.89
C ASN A 309 5.25 -17.54 11.33
N THR A 310 5.83 -17.71 12.52
CA THR A 310 6.22 -19.03 13.03
C THR A 310 5.05 -20.02 13.09
N THR A 311 3.84 -19.54 13.40
CA THR A 311 2.59 -20.33 13.37
C THR A 311 2.19 -20.73 11.96
N GLY A 312 2.35 -19.82 11.01
CA GLY A 312 2.19 -20.02 9.57
C GLY A 312 3.05 -21.15 9.05
N LEU A 313 4.33 -21.13 9.42
CA LEU A 313 5.32 -22.11 8.99
C LEU A 313 5.08 -23.47 9.64
N ARG A 314 4.78 -23.51 10.95
CA ARG A 314 4.44 -24.76 11.64
C ARG A 314 3.24 -25.46 11.02
N GLY A 315 2.22 -24.70 10.59
CA GLY A 315 1.05 -25.26 9.92
C GLY A 315 1.32 -25.88 8.55
N LEU A 316 2.44 -25.56 7.90
CA LEU A 316 2.86 -26.21 6.65
C LEU A 316 3.71 -27.46 6.88
N LEU A 317 4.29 -27.62 8.07
CA LEU A 317 5.25 -28.67 8.38
C LEU A 317 4.62 -29.83 9.17
N LEU A 318 3.34 -29.72 9.53
CA LEU A 318 2.55 -30.70 10.27
C LEU A 318 1.47 -31.26 9.35
#